data_AF-A0A0P7BT01-F1
#
_entry.id   AF-A0A0P7BT01-F1
#
_cell.length_a   1.000
_cell.length_b   1.000
_cell.length_c   1.000
_cell.angle_alpha   90.00
_cell.angle_beta   90.00
_cell.angle_gamma   90.00
#
_symmetry.space_group_name_H-M   'P 1'
#
loop_
_entity.id
_entity.type
_entity.pdbx_description
1 polymer ?
#
loop_
_entity_poly.entity_id
_entity_poly.type
_entity_poly.pdbx_seq_one_letter_code
_entity_poly.pdbx_strand_id
1 'polypeptide(L)'
;MGLSLATAVPATATTTTTTATTATSTEPLFIGWSGLLPPLPAAYSPAQAQQCADGAPECADATIAQMQSRFAPLAASCDHNAVFALTYLRTTEEYRRTAAQPGFFADVAYVNTEDAVFAAYYFHAYDAWLAGDGGGVSPAWQIAFDAAAGRQLAGAGNILLGMNAHVNRDLPLVLASLGLVTAGGQSRKADHDKVNVMLNRVIDPLLREAADRFDPSIDDIASPLGLSYTVLMQILVAWRETAWRNAERLVNAPTAEARAQIQREIETTAAATATVLRTAYAVPRLLPLGQNRDTYCAARSARS
;
A
#
# COMPACT_ATOMS: atom_id res chain seq x y z
N MET A 1 -79.30 20.04 -26.27
CA MET A 1 -78.57 20.07 -24.97
C MET A 1 -78.56 18.65 -24.43
N GLY A 2 -77.51 17.88 -24.70
CA GLY A 2 -77.37 16.50 -24.23
C GLY A 2 -76.16 16.40 -23.30
N LEU A 3 -76.38 16.03 -22.04
CA LEU A 3 -75.32 15.65 -21.10
C LEU A 3 -75.13 14.13 -21.18
N SER A 4 -73.97 13.69 -21.66
CA SER A 4 -73.48 12.31 -21.52
C SER A 4 -72.63 12.21 -20.26
N LEU A 5 -73.01 11.31 -19.34
CA LEU A 5 -72.16 10.87 -18.23
C LEU A 5 -71.12 9.87 -18.75
N ALA A 6 -69.84 10.20 -18.63
CA ALA A 6 -68.73 9.29 -18.87
C ALA A 6 -68.25 8.67 -17.55
N THR A 7 -68.27 7.34 -17.49
CA THR A 7 -67.76 6.49 -16.41
C THR A 7 -66.23 6.50 -16.37
N ALA A 8 -65.64 6.78 -15.21
CA ALA A 8 -64.20 6.72 -14.98
C ALA A 8 -63.74 5.26 -14.73
N VAL A 9 -62.71 4.84 -15.46
CA VAL A 9 -61.97 3.57 -15.25
C VAL A 9 -60.76 3.87 -14.38
N PRO A 10 -60.46 3.12 -13.30
CA PRO A 10 -59.27 3.37 -12.50
C PRO A 10 -58.03 2.81 -13.21
N ALA A 11 -57.01 3.65 -13.36
CA ALA A 11 -55.69 3.26 -13.86
C ALA A 11 -54.90 2.57 -12.73
N THR A 12 -54.58 1.28 -12.91
CA THR A 12 -53.65 0.54 -12.05
C THR A 12 -52.23 0.97 -12.37
N ALA A 13 -51.55 1.62 -11.42
CA ALA A 13 -50.14 1.94 -11.51
C ALA A 13 -49.29 0.70 -11.22
N THR A 14 -48.65 0.15 -12.25
CA THR A 14 -47.63 -0.89 -12.12
C THR A 14 -46.31 -0.25 -11.70
N THR A 15 -45.91 -0.43 -10.45
CA THR A 15 -44.59 -0.07 -9.95
C THR A 15 -43.55 -1.03 -10.53
N THR A 16 -42.83 -0.59 -11.57
CA THR A 16 -41.62 -1.27 -12.03
C THR A 16 -40.49 -1.01 -11.04
N THR A 17 -40.18 -2.02 -10.22
CA THR A 17 -38.96 -2.06 -9.40
C THR A 17 -37.76 -2.18 -10.34
N THR A 18 -37.05 -1.07 -10.56
CA THR A 18 -35.73 -1.09 -11.18
C THR A 18 -34.75 -1.71 -10.19
N THR A 19 -34.41 -2.98 -10.41
CA THR A 19 -33.25 -3.60 -9.78
C THR A 19 -32.01 -2.82 -10.19
N ALA A 20 -31.41 -2.09 -9.24
CA ALA A 20 -30.12 -1.46 -9.43
C ALA A 20 -29.08 -2.56 -9.67
N THR A 21 -28.58 -2.64 -10.91
CA THR A 21 -27.39 -3.41 -11.23
C THR A 21 -26.23 -2.82 -10.42
N THR A 22 -25.75 -3.53 -9.41
CA THR A 22 -24.49 -3.21 -8.73
C THR A 22 -23.41 -3.07 -9.80
N ALA A 23 -22.88 -1.85 -9.96
CA ALA A 23 -21.74 -1.60 -10.81
C ALA A 23 -20.58 -2.48 -10.32
N THR A 24 -20.22 -3.50 -11.09
CA THR A 24 -18.96 -4.21 -10.90
C THR A 24 -17.85 -3.19 -11.08
N SER A 25 -17.13 -2.84 -10.01
CA SER A 25 -15.89 -2.07 -10.11
C SER A 25 -14.94 -2.88 -10.98
N THR A 26 -14.73 -2.44 -12.22
CA THR A 26 -13.77 -3.07 -13.12
C THR A 26 -12.39 -2.87 -12.53
N GLU A 27 -11.66 -3.95 -12.21
CA GLU A 27 -10.27 -3.86 -11.76
C GLU A 27 -9.46 -2.96 -12.72
N PRO A 28 -8.56 -2.09 -12.23
CA PRO A 28 -7.72 -1.28 -13.09
C PRO A 28 -6.96 -2.13 -14.10
N LEU A 29 -6.69 -1.58 -15.29
CA LEU A 29 -5.87 -2.27 -16.29
C LEU A 29 -4.50 -2.61 -15.70
N PHE A 30 -4.20 -3.89 -15.57
CA PHE A 30 -2.88 -4.35 -15.13
C PHE A 30 -1.93 -4.54 -16.32
N ILE A 31 -0.84 -3.77 -16.33
CA ILE A 31 0.27 -3.92 -17.30
C ILE A 31 1.44 -4.61 -16.58
N GLY A 32 1.59 -5.92 -16.78
CA GLY A 32 2.57 -6.76 -16.09
C GLY A 32 3.97 -6.77 -16.70
N TRP A 33 4.53 -5.60 -17.04
CA TRP A 33 5.81 -5.51 -17.77
C TRP A 33 7.02 -6.02 -16.95
N SER A 34 6.96 -5.99 -15.62
CA SER A 34 8.06 -6.47 -14.76
C SER A 34 8.35 -7.96 -14.94
N GLY A 35 7.33 -8.75 -15.30
CA GLY A 35 7.48 -10.18 -15.61
C GLY A 35 8.25 -10.47 -16.90
N LEU A 36 8.44 -9.46 -17.77
CA LEU A 36 9.29 -9.54 -18.96
C LEU A 36 10.77 -9.30 -18.65
N LEU A 37 11.09 -8.79 -17.45
CA LEU A 37 12.45 -8.53 -17.03
C LEU A 37 12.98 -9.72 -16.22
N PRO A 38 13.89 -10.54 -16.77
CA PRO A 38 14.40 -11.69 -16.06
C PRO A 38 15.17 -11.28 -14.79
N PRO A 39 15.21 -12.15 -13.76
CA PRO A 39 16.10 -11.96 -12.63
C PRO A 39 17.56 -12.04 -13.08
N LEU A 40 18.43 -11.28 -12.44
CA LEU A 40 19.87 -11.47 -12.55
C LEU A 40 20.30 -12.71 -11.74
N PRO A 41 21.42 -13.36 -12.13
CA PRO A 41 21.99 -14.41 -11.31
C PRO A 41 22.22 -13.92 -9.88
N ALA A 42 21.75 -14.68 -8.90
CA ALA A 42 21.95 -14.39 -7.48
C ALA A 42 22.47 -15.65 -6.79
N ALA A 43 23.45 -15.48 -5.90
CA ALA A 43 23.91 -16.58 -5.06
C ALA A 43 22.81 -17.02 -4.10
N TYR A 44 22.73 -18.32 -3.81
CA TYR A 44 21.89 -18.81 -2.74
C TYR A 44 22.39 -18.26 -1.40
N SER A 45 21.47 -17.65 -0.65
CA SER A 45 21.66 -17.27 0.74
C SER A 45 20.47 -17.78 1.53
N PRO A 46 20.70 -18.49 2.66
CA PRO A 46 19.60 -18.90 3.53
C PRO A 46 18.91 -17.67 4.12
N ALA A 47 17.60 -17.80 4.36
CA ALA A 47 16.81 -16.76 5.01
C ALA A 47 17.31 -16.51 6.43
N GLN A 48 17.40 -15.24 6.82
CA GLN A 48 17.86 -14.81 8.16
C GLN A 48 16.69 -14.36 9.06
N ALA A 49 15.46 -14.63 8.66
CA ALA A 49 14.26 -14.16 9.34
C ALA A 49 13.99 -14.93 10.64
N GLN A 50 13.68 -14.18 11.70
CA GLN A 50 13.15 -14.74 12.95
C GLN A 50 11.62 -14.74 12.94
N GLN A 51 11.02 -13.74 12.29
CA GLN A 51 9.58 -13.61 12.11
C GLN A 51 9.11 -14.67 11.12
N CYS A 52 8.08 -15.44 11.51
CA CYS A 52 7.47 -16.45 10.64
C CYS A 52 8.50 -17.42 10.00
N ALA A 53 9.43 -17.94 10.81
CA ALA A 53 10.51 -18.78 10.31
C ALA A 53 10.02 -20.08 9.63
N ASP A 54 8.82 -20.56 9.96
CA ASP A 54 8.18 -21.72 9.36
C ASP A 54 7.31 -21.40 8.14
N GLY A 55 7.08 -20.12 7.84
CA GLY A 55 6.26 -19.68 6.71
C GLY A 55 4.78 -20.06 6.86
N ALA A 56 4.29 -20.26 8.07
CA ALA A 56 2.92 -20.70 8.31
C ALA A 56 1.87 -19.63 7.91
N PRO A 57 0.68 -20.02 7.42
CA PRO A 57 -0.36 -19.07 7.02
C PRO A 57 -0.86 -18.19 8.18
N GLU A 58 -0.78 -18.68 9.42
CA GLU A 58 -1.14 -17.95 10.64
C GLU A 58 -0.26 -16.72 10.87
N CYS A 59 0.92 -16.65 10.24
CA CYS A 59 1.76 -15.46 10.30
C CYS A 59 1.07 -14.23 9.72
N ALA A 60 0.39 -14.37 8.58
CA ALA A 60 -0.35 -13.28 7.98
C ALA A 60 -1.56 -12.89 8.85
N ASP A 61 -2.21 -13.85 9.52
CA ASP A 61 -3.26 -13.58 10.51
C ASP A 61 -2.72 -12.77 11.71
N ALA A 62 -1.51 -13.10 12.18
CA ALA A 62 -0.83 -12.35 13.24
C ALA A 62 -0.42 -10.93 12.78
N THR A 63 0.07 -10.77 11.54
CA THR A 63 0.36 -9.46 10.94
C THR A 63 -0.90 -8.60 10.89
N ILE A 64 -2.03 -9.16 10.42
CA ILE A 64 -3.33 -8.47 10.35
C ILE A 64 -3.77 -8.04 11.75
N ALA A 65 -3.69 -8.92 12.75
CA ALA A 65 -4.06 -8.58 14.12
C ALA A 65 -3.23 -7.41 14.68
N GLN A 66 -1.92 -7.39 14.43
CA GLN A 66 -1.07 -6.27 14.82
C GLN A 66 -1.42 -4.98 14.07
N MET A 67 -1.65 -5.06 12.76
CA MET A 67 -2.09 -3.92 11.96
C MET A 67 -3.41 -3.35 12.45
N GLN A 68 -4.40 -4.19 12.78
CA GLN A 68 -5.68 -3.77 13.35
C GLN A 68 -5.50 -3.06 14.69
N SER A 69 -4.68 -3.62 15.59
CA SER A 69 -4.38 -3.00 16.90
C SER A 69 -3.71 -1.63 16.76
N ARG A 70 -2.83 -1.46 15.77
CA ARG A 70 -2.13 -0.19 15.51
C ARG A 70 -3.04 0.82 14.82
N PHE A 71 -3.87 0.35 13.89
CA PHE A 71 -4.77 1.19 13.10
C PHE A 71 -5.95 1.73 13.92
N ALA A 72 -6.55 0.93 14.80
CA ALA A 72 -7.75 1.31 15.55
C ALA A 72 -7.62 2.66 16.31
N PRO A 73 -6.58 2.92 17.13
CA PRO A 73 -6.45 4.21 17.80
C PRO A 73 -6.20 5.36 16.83
N LEU A 74 -5.43 5.15 15.75
CA LEU A 74 -5.18 6.16 14.71
C LEU A 74 -6.47 6.54 13.98
N ALA A 75 -7.29 5.55 13.66
CA ALA A 75 -8.58 5.77 13.03
C ALA A 75 -9.54 6.53 13.95
N ALA A 76 -9.57 6.19 15.24
CA ALA A 76 -10.44 6.82 16.22
C ALA A 76 -10.10 8.30 16.46
N SER A 77 -8.82 8.67 16.39
CA SER A 77 -8.35 10.06 16.54
C SER A 77 -8.24 10.81 15.21
N CYS A 78 -8.56 10.17 14.07
CA CYS A 78 -8.26 10.70 12.73
C CYS A 78 -6.79 11.14 12.59
N ASP A 79 -5.87 10.37 13.16
CA ASP A 79 -4.44 10.61 13.03
C ASP A 79 -4.02 10.58 11.56
N HIS A 80 -3.10 11.46 11.17
CA HIS A 80 -2.68 11.52 9.76
C HIS A 80 -1.89 10.29 9.32
N ASN A 81 -1.37 9.48 10.26
CA ASN A 81 -0.80 8.16 9.98
C ASN A 81 -1.86 7.08 9.70
N ALA A 82 -3.14 7.32 10.02
CA ALA A 82 -4.22 6.34 9.83
C ALA A 82 -4.39 5.93 8.36
N VAL A 83 -4.11 6.83 7.41
CA VAL A 83 -4.32 6.56 5.99
C VAL A 83 -3.33 5.52 5.45
N PHE A 84 -2.03 5.63 5.80
CA PHE A 84 -1.07 4.60 5.41
C PHE A 84 -1.27 3.29 6.19
N ALA A 85 -1.59 3.38 7.49
CA ALA A 85 -1.91 2.21 8.29
C ALA A 85 -3.11 1.43 7.73
N LEU A 86 -4.17 2.12 7.28
CA LEU A 86 -5.29 1.50 6.59
C LEU A 86 -4.85 0.86 5.26
N THR A 87 -4.12 1.59 4.42
CA THR A 87 -3.62 1.07 3.14
C THR A 87 -2.82 -0.22 3.33
N TYR A 88 -1.94 -0.24 4.33
CA TYR A 88 -1.14 -1.43 4.61
C TYR A 88 -2.00 -2.57 5.17
N LEU A 89 -2.94 -2.30 6.08
CA LEU A 89 -3.85 -3.31 6.62
C LEU A 89 -4.66 -3.98 5.51
N ARG A 90 -5.26 -3.22 4.60
CA ARG A 90 -6.03 -3.76 3.47
C ARG A 90 -5.17 -4.54 2.50
N THR A 91 -3.92 -4.11 2.29
CA THR A 91 -2.96 -4.84 1.46
C THR A 91 -2.62 -6.20 2.08
N THR A 92 -2.37 -6.26 3.39
CA THR A 92 -2.09 -7.53 4.10
C THR A 92 -3.32 -8.46 4.14
N GLU A 93 -4.53 -7.92 4.32
CA GLU A 93 -5.77 -8.70 4.24
C GLU A 93 -5.97 -9.31 2.84
N GLU A 94 -5.70 -8.55 1.78
CA GLU A 94 -5.74 -9.07 0.41
C GLU A 94 -4.61 -10.09 0.15
N TYR A 95 -3.43 -9.88 0.74
CA TYR A 95 -2.35 -10.88 0.71
C TYR A 95 -2.81 -12.19 1.32
N ARG A 96 -3.35 -12.16 2.54
CA ARG A 96 -3.85 -13.35 3.25
C ARG A 96 -4.87 -14.13 2.43
N ARG A 97 -5.79 -13.42 1.76
CA ARG A 97 -6.79 -14.00 0.85
C ARG A 97 -6.15 -14.61 -0.40
N THR A 98 -5.15 -13.95 -0.96
CA THR A 98 -4.47 -14.38 -2.18
C THR A 98 -3.54 -15.57 -1.94
N ALA A 99 -2.80 -15.58 -0.83
CA ALA A 99 -1.93 -16.67 -0.42
C ALA A 99 -2.69 -17.99 -0.18
N ALA A 100 -3.97 -17.90 0.21
CA ALA A 100 -4.85 -19.06 0.35
C ALA A 100 -5.34 -19.65 -0.99
N GLN A 101 -5.15 -18.97 -2.12
CA GLN A 101 -5.58 -19.47 -3.43
C GLN A 101 -4.60 -20.53 -3.95
N PRO A 102 -5.06 -21.77 -4.21
CA PRO A 102 -4.19 -22.85 -4.68
C PRO A 102 -3.45 -22.47 -5.97
N GLY A 103 -2.14 -22.64 -5.98
CA GLY A 103 -1.30 -22.41 -7.16
C GLY A 103 -1.06 -20.94 -7.51
N PHE A 104 -1.55 -19.98 -6.72
CA PHE A 104 -1.23 -18.57 -6.96
C PHE A 104 0.27 -18.32 -6.78
N PHE A 105 0.81 -18.52 -5.58
CA PHE A 105 2.27 -18.51 -5.36
C PHE A 105 2.86 -19.91 -5.50
N ALA A 106 4.10 -20.00 -5.98
CA ALA A 106 4.85 -21.24 -6.03
C ALA A 106 5.43 -21.61 -4.66
N ASP A 107 5.87 -20.61 -3.89
CA ASP A 107 6.45 -20.77 -2.55
C ASP A 107 5.70 -19.88 -1.54
N VAL A 108 4.49 -20.30 -1.17
CA VAL A 108 3.62 -19.55 -0.22
C VAL A 108 4.32 -19.35 1.13
N ALA A 109 5.10 -20.34 1.59
CA ALA A 109 5.80 -20.25 2.86
C ALA A 109 6.84 -19.11 2.86
N TYR A 110 7.61 -18.99 1.77
CA TYR A 110 8.52 -17.86 1.60
C TYR A 110 7.79 -16.51 1.62
N VAL A 111 6.67 -16.39 0.89
CA VAL A 111 5.93 -15.11 0.85
C VAL A 111 5.29 -14.78 2.20
N ASN A 112 4.89 -15.78 3.01
CA ASN A 112 4.42 -15.57 4.38
C ASN A 112 5.53 -15.02 5.28
N THR A 113 6.74 -15.57 5.15
CA THR A 113 7.91 -15.03 5.85
C THR A 113 8.23 -13.60 5.37
N GLU A 114 8.13 -13.34 4.06
CA GLU A 114 8.28 -11.99 3.49
C GLU A 114 7.30 -11.00 4.09
N ASP A 115 5.99 -11.32 4.13
CA ASP A 115 4.96 -10.47 4.73
C ASP A 115 5.27 -10.13 6.20
N ALA A 116 5.61 -11.13 7.01
CA ALA A 116 5.88 -10.94 8.43
C ALA A 116 7.14 -10.12 8.70
N VAL A 117 8.22 -10.35 7.94
CA VAL A 117 9.45 -9.56 8.06
C VAL A 117 9.21 -8.13 7.56
N PHE A 118 8.48 -7.97 6.47
CA PHE A 118 8.16 -6.66 5.91
C PHE A 118 7.30 -5.84 6.88
N ALA A 119 6.33 -6.46 7.53
CA ALA A 119 5.54 -5.82 8.59
C ALA A 119 6.40 -5.39 9.78
N ALA A 120 7.35 -6.23 10.20
CA ALA A 120 8.26 -5.91 11.29
C ALA A 120 9.11 -4.67 11.01
N TYR A 121 9.49 -4.41 9.75
CA TYR A 121 10.19 -3.17 9.37
C TYR A 121 9.34 -1.93 9.63
N TYR A 122 8.06 -1.95 9.22
CA TYR A 122 7.13 -0.85 9.48
C TYR A 122 6.86 -0.68 10.99
N PHE A 123 6.61 -1.77 11.70
CA PHE A 123 6.35 -1.75 13.15
C PHE A 123 7.51 -1.17 13.93
N HIS A 124 8.73 -1.65 13.66
CA HIS A 124 9.93 -1.13 14.29
C HIS A 124 10.12 0.36 14.00
N ALA A 125 9.98 0.79 12.75
CA ALA A 125 10.13 2.20 12.39
C ALA A 125 9.11 3.09 13.10
N TYR A 126 7.85 2.66 13.17
CA TYR A 126 6.79 3.41 13.83
C TYR A 126 6.97 3.46 15.35
N ASP A 127 7.32 2.34 15.97
CA ASP A 127 7.56 2.25 17.42
C ASP A 127 8.78 3.06 17.85
N ALA A 128 9.87 3.02 17.07
CA ALA A 128 11.07 3.83 17.31
C ALA A 128 10.76 5.33 17.20
N TRP A 129 9.96 5.72 16.18
CA TRP A 129 9.54 7.12 16.01
C TRP A 129 8.67 7.60 17.17
N LEU A 130 7.70 6.80 17.63
CA LEU A 130 6.88 7.11 18.80
C LEU A 130 7.70 7.22 20.09
N ALA A 131 8.75 6.40 20.23
CA ALA A 131 9.66 6.44 21.37
C ALA A 131 10.64 7.63 21.33
N GLY A 132 10.67 8.40 20.24
CA GLY A 132 11.65 9.46 20.03
C GLY A 132 13.08 8.93 19.78
N ASP A 133 13.22 7.65 19.44
CA ASP A 133 14.51 7.04 19.08
C ASP A 133 14.83 7.32 17.60
N GLY A 134 15.34 8.52 17.33
CA GLY A 134 15.75 8.91 15.98
C GLY A 134 16.85 8.02 15.37
N GLY A 135 17.57 7.24 16.18
CA GLY A 135 18.57 6.28 15.69
C GLY A 135 17.94 5.02 15.07
N GLY A 136 16.71 4.69 15.46
CA GLY A 136 15.96 3.53 14.98
C GLY A 136 15.07 3.79 13.76
N VAL A 137 14.94 5.04 13.32
CA VAL A 137 14.02 5.44 12.22
C VAL A 137 14.83 5.79 10.98
N SER A 138 14.50 5.16 9.84
CA SER A 138 15.15 5.50 8.58
C SER A 138 14.76 6.91 8.11
N PRO A 139 15.61 7.64 7.36
CA PRO A 139 15.28 8.99 6.93
C PRO A 139 13.97 9.09 6.12
N ALA A 140 13.66 8.09 5.29
CA ALA A 140 12.40 8.06 4.55
C ALA A 140 11.18 7.90 5.47
N TRP A 141 11.26 7.03 6.48
CA TRP A 141 10.21 6.86 7.49
C TRP A 141 10.06 8.10 8.37
N GLN A 142 11.18 8.70 8.79
CA GLN A 142 11.17 9.94 9.58
C GLN A 142 10.42 11.05 8.84
N ILE A 143 10.69 11.26 7.55
CA ILE A 143 9.98 12.23 6.72
C ILE A 143 8.47 11.91 6.66
N ALA A 144 8.11 10.64 6.50
CA ALA A 144 6.71 10.21 6.43
C ALA A 144 5.95 10.49 7.73
N PHE A 145 6.50 10.08 8.87
CA PHE A 145 5.88 10.24 10.17
C PHE A 145 5.85 11.69 10.64
N ASP A 146 6.93 12.46 10.43
CA ASP A 146 6.95 13.89 10.79
C ASP A 146 5.98 14.71 9.94
N ALA A 147 5.83 14.37 8.66
CA ALA A 147 4.86 15.02 7.79
C ALA A 147 3.41 14.75 8.23
N ALA A 148 3.12 13.51 8.68
CA ALA A 148 1.82 13.16 9.25
C ALA A 148 1.58 13.86 10.60
N ALA A 149 2.52 13.76 11.53
CA ALA A 149 2.41 14.39 12.87
C ALA A 149 2.28 15.92 12.78
N GLY A 150 3.03 16.54 11.88
CA GLY A 150 2.94 17.98 11.60
C GLY A 150 1.77 18.39 10.72
N ARG A 151 0.91 17.44 10.29
CA ARG A 151 -0.28 17.67 9.44
C ARG A 151 0.04 18.47 8.17
N GLN A 152 1.17 18.14 7.55
CA GLN A 152 1.76 18.97 6.48
C GLN A 152 1.17 18.66 5.09
N LEU A 153 0.52 17.49 4.94
CA LEU A 153 0.15 16.91 3.65
C LEU A 153 -1.32 16.50 3.59
N ALA A 154 -1.86 16.49 2.38
CA ALA A 154 -3.13 15.83 2.08
C ALA A 154 -3.01 14.29 2.17
N GLY A 155 -4.14 13.57 2.27
CA GLY A 155 -4.22 12.12 2.46
C GLY A 155 -3.36 11.33 1.49
N ALA A 156 -3.48 11.64 0.20
CA ALA A 156 -2.70 11.01 -0.86
C ALA A 156 -1.18 11.16 -0.64
N GLY A 157 -0.73 12.32 -0.14
CA GLY A 157 0.67 12.56 0.16
C GLY A 157 1.21 11.68 1.29
N ASN A 158 0.44 11.50 2.37
CA ASN A 158 0.82 10.60 3.46
C ASN A 158 0.88 9.13 3.01
N ILE A 159 -0.08 8.69 2.18
CA ILE A 159 -0.06 7.33 1.60
C ILE A 159 1.20 7.14 0.75
N LEU A 160 1.52 8.06 -0.16
CA LEU A 160 2.68 7.95 -1.04
C LEU A 160 4.01 8.00 -0.28
N LEU A 161 4.12 8.80 0.78
CA LEU A 161 5.30 8.79 1.64
C LEU A 161 5.51 7.44 2.34
N GLY A 162 4.44 6.88 2.91
CA GLY A 162 4.50 5.56 3.53
C GLY A 162 4.80 4.46 2.51
N MET A 163 4.17 4.48 1.34
CA MET A 163 4.47 3.54 0.24
C MET A 163 5.93 3.66 -0.22
N ASN A 164 6.47 4.86 -0.32
CA ASN A 164 7.87 5.06 -0.69
C ASN A 164 8.82 4.49 0.38
N ALA A 165 8.60 4.79 1.66
CA ALA A 165 9.45 4.26 2.73
C ALA A 165 9.36 2.72 2.80
N HIS A 166 8.16 2.17 2.68
CA HIS A 166 7.96 0.73 2.74
C HIS A 166 8.49 0.02 1.48
N VAL A 167 8.15 0.47 0.29
CA VAL A 167 8.54 -0.22 -0.95
C VAL A 167 9.98 0.10 -1.38
N ASN A 168 10.37 1.37 -1.43
CA ASN A 168 11.69 1.73 -1.96
C ASN A 168 12.81 1.50 -0.95
N ARG A 169 12.53 1.59 0.36
CA ARG A 169 13.54 1.41 1.41
C ARG A 169 13.48 0.04 2.07
N ASP A 170 12.33 -0.39 2.60
CA ASP A 170 12.27 -1.63 3.40
C ASP A 170 12.36 -2.89 2.51
N LEU A 171 11.54 -2.96 1.45
CA LEU A 171 11.43 -4.16 0.60
C LEU A 171 12.78 -4.69 0.04
N PRO A 172 13.71 -3.88 -0.49
CA PRO A 172 15.00 -4.42 -0.95
C PRO A 172 15.81 -5.06 0.17
N LEU A 173 15.70 -4.54 1.41
CA LEU A 173 16.40 -5.10 2.58
C LEU A 173 15.75 -6.40 3.04
N VAL A 174 14.42 -6.49 3.00
CA VAL A 174 13.65 -7.71 3.29
C VAL A 174 13.99 -8.81 2.28
N LEU A 175 13.87 -8.52 0.98
CA LEU A 175 14.18 -9.49 -0.07
C LEU A 175 15.63 -10.00 0.03
N ALA A 176 16.58 -9.11 0.30
CA ALA A 176 17.98 -9.48 0.47
C ALA A 176 18.27 -10.29 1.74
N SER A 177 17.45 -10.18 2.79
CA SER A 177 17.61 -10.97 4.03
C SER A 177 16.99 -12.37 3.95
N LEU A 178 16.00 -12.55 3.07
CA LEU A 178 15.33 -13.84 2.82
C LEU A 178 15.98 -14.66 1.70
N GLY A 179 16.74 -14.00 0.82
CA GLY A 179 17.41 -14.60 -0.33
C GLY A 179 16.49 -14.72 -1.54
N LEU A 180 17.05 -14.50 -2.73
CA LEU A 180 16.28 -14.32 -3.98
C LEU A 180 16.08 -15.60 -4.79
N VAL A 181 16.76 -16.68 -4.40
CA VAL A 181 16.70 -17.98 -5.07
C VAL A 181 16.48 -19.09 -4.05
N THR A 182 15.78 -20.15 -4.46
CA THR A 182 15.68 -21.38 -3.66
C THR A 182 17.03 -22.08 -3.56
N ALA A 183 17.15 -23.08 -2.67
CA ALA A 183 18.35 -23.91 -2.59
C ALA A 183 18.66 -24.64 -3.92
N GLY A 184 17.64 -24.87 -4.75
CA GLY A 184 17.78 -25.43 -6.11
C GLY A 184 18.12 -24.39 -7.18
N GLY A 185 18.38 -23.12 -6.81
CA GLY A 185 18.74 -22.04 -7.73
C GLY A 185 17.57 -21.44 -8.51
N GLN A 186 16.33 -21.80 -8.20
CA GLN A 186 15.16 -21.21 -8.85
C GLN A 186 14.91 -19.81 -8.30
N SER A 187 14.71 -18.82 -9.17
CA SER A 187 14.42 -17.45 -8.74
C SER A 187 13.02 -17.33 -8.14
N ARG A 188 12.93 -16.53 -7.07
CA ARG A 188 11.68 -16.14 -6.43
C ARG A 188 11.00 -14.93 -7.07
N LYS A 189 11.58 -14.35 -8.14
CA LYS A 189 11.04 -13.16 -8.82
C LYS A 189 9.62 -13.37 -9.32
N ALA A 190 9.29 -14.57 -9.79
CA ALA A 190 7.96 -14.86 -10.30
C ALA A 190 6.87 -14.64 -9.24
N ASP A 191 7.09 -15.04 -8.00
CA ASP A 191 6.14 -14.81 -6.92
C ASP A 191 6.15 -13.33 -6.47
N HIS A 192 7.31 -12.67 -6.44
CA HIS A 192 7.42 -11.22 -6.23
C HIS A 192 6.59 -10.42 -7.25
N ASP A 193 6.62 -10.81 -8.53
CA ASP A 193 5.87 -10.17 -9.59
C ASP A 193 4.36 -10.46 -9.51
N LYS A 194 3.96 -11.65 -9.04
CA LYS A 194 2.53 -11.97 -8.82
C LYS A 194 1.90 -11.13 -7.72
N VAL A 195 2.67 -10.63 -6.76
CA VAL A 195 2.17 -9.64 -5.78
C VAL A 195 1.63 -8.39 -6.50
N ASN A 196 2.18 -8.01 -7.66
CA ASN A 196 1.65 -6.86 -8.42
C ASN A 196 0.22 -7.10 -8.93
N VAL A 197 -0.15 -8.35 -9.25
CA VAL A 197 -1.52 -8.70 -9.65
C VAL A 197 -2.47 -8.49 -8.49
N MET A 198 -2.09 -8.95 -7.29
CA MET A 198 -2.85 -8.73 -6.06
C MET A 198 -3.01 -7.24 -5.75
N LEU A 199 -1.90 -6.49 -5.77
CA LEU A 199 -1.90 -5.05 -5.50
C LEU A 199 -2.83 -4.28 -6.45
N ASN A 200 -2.89 -4.67 -7.72
CA ASN A 200 -3.81 -4.08 -8.69
C ASN A 200 -5.29 -4.29 -8.34
N ARG A 201 -5.65 -5.40 -7.67
CA ARG A 201 -7.04 -5.66 -7.24
C ARG A 201 -7.46 -4.79 -6.06
N VAL A 202 -6.55 -4.56 -5.11
CA VAL A 202 -6.88 -3.89 -3.85
C VAL A 202 -6.76 -2.37 -3.93
N ILE A 203 -5.94 -1.83 -4.84
CA ILE A 203 -5.60 -0.40 -4.87
C ILE A 203 -6.81 0.54 -5.05
N ASP A 204 -7.76 0.20 -5.92
CA ASP A 204 -8.96 1.03 -6.15
C ASP A 204 -9.91 1.00 -4.94
N PRO A 205 -10.44 -0.16 -4.49
CA PRO A 205 -11.35 -0.19 -3.35
C PRO A 205 -10.72 0.32 -2.05
N LEU A 206 -9.42 0.08 -1.81
CA LEU A 206 -8.76 0.57 -0.60
C LEU A 206 -8.66 2.11 -0.57
N LEU A 207 -8.38 2.74 -1.72
CA LEU A 207 -8.20 4.20 -1.77
C LEU A 207 -9.55 4.91 -1.66
N ARG A 208 -10.62 4.35 -2.21
CA ARG A 208 -12.00 4.80 -1.96
C ARG A 208 -12.36 4.70 -0.49
N GLU A 209 -12.07 3.57 0.18
CA GLU A 209 -12.31 3.44 1.62
C GLU A 209 -11.52 4.50 2.41
N ALA A 210 -10.25 4.70 2.09
CA ALA A 210 -9.43 5.70 2.76
C ALA A 210 -9.96 7.14 2.54
N ALA A 211 -10.46 7.43 1.34
CA ALA A 211 -11.08 8.72 1.03
C ALA A 211 -12.38 8.96 1.80
N ASP A 212 -13.27 7.96 1.83
CA ASP A 212 -14.55 8.01 2.54
C ASP A 212 -14.40 8.07 4.07
N ARG A 213 -13.30 7.55 4.59
CA ARG A 213 -13.05 7.50 6.04
C ARG A 213 -12.29 8.71 6.54
N PHE A 214 -11.36 9.24 5.76
CA PHE A 214 -10.39 10.20 6.27
C PHE A 214 -10.28 11.45 5.42
N ASP A 215 -10.08 11.35 4.11
CA ASP A 215 -9.70 12.49 3.29
C ASP A 215 -10.13 12.32 1.82
N PRO A 216 -11.17 13.03 1.35
CA PRO A 216 -11.64 12.94 -0.03
C PRO A 216 -10.56 13.21 -1.08
N SER A 217 -9.47 13.91 -0.74
CA SER A 217 -8.35 14.14 -1.64
C SER A 217 -7.64 12.84 -2.07
N ILE A 218 -7.91 11.71 -1.40
CA ILE A 218 -7.31 10.40 -1.70
C ILE A 218 -7.93 9.79 -2.96
N ASP A 219 -9.26 9.90 -3.13
CA ASP A 219 -10.01 9.41 -4.29
C ASP A 219 -10.34 10.54 -5.29
N ASP A 220 -10.00 11.79 -4.96
CA ASP A 220 -9.94 12.87 -5.93
C ASP A 220 -8.71 12.67 -6.84
N ILE A 221 -8.81 11.70 -7.76
CA ILE A 221 -7.84 11.44 -8.83
C ILE A 221 -7.59 12.69 -9.71
N ALA A 222 -8.38 13.75 -9.55
CA ALA A 222 -8.12 15.09 -10.11
C ALA A 222 -7.15 15.97 -9.27
N SER A 223 -6.58 15.44 -8.19
CA SER A 223 -5.45 15.98 -7.39
C SER A 223 -4.20 16.21 -8.27
N PRO A 224 -3.26 17.12 -7.94
CA PRO A 224 -2.57 18.01 -8.87
C PRO A 224 -1.57 17.37 -9.85
N LEU A 225 -1.40 16.05 -9.81
CA LEU A 225 -0.66 15.26 -10.81
C LEU A 225 -1.57 14.45 -11.76
N GLY A 226 -2.88 14.37 -11.52
CA GLY A 226 -3.87 13.74 -12.39
C GLY A 226 -3.65 12.24 -12.63
N LEU A 227 -3.14 11.50 -11.64
CA LEU A 227 -2.75 10.10 -11.83
C LEU A 227 -3.93 9.15 -11.64
N SER A 228 -4.36 8.49 -12.72
CA SER A 228 -5.33 7.40 -12.61
C SER A 228 -4.81 6.24 -11.75
N TYR A 229 -5.71 5.41 -11.22
CA TYR A 229 -5.34 4.17 -10.51
C TYR A 229 -4.35 3.31 -11.29
N THR A 230 -4.51 3.24 -12.62
CA THR A 230 -3.56 2.57 -13.51
C THR A 230 -2.17 3.20 -13.42
N VAL A 231 -2.04 4.53 -13.47
CA VAL A 231 -0.71 5.18 -13.40
C VAL A 231 -0.08 5.02 -12.02
N LEU A 232 -0.84 5.19 -10.94
CA LEU A 232 -0.36 4.92 -9.57
C LEU A 232 0.14 3.47 -9.45
N MET A 233 -0.62 2.52 -9.98
CA MET A 233 -0.22 1.12 -9.99
C MET A 233 1.08 0.92 -10.79
N GLN A 234 1.26 1.56 -11.95
CA GLN A 234 2.51 1.45 -12.71
C GLN A 234 3.72 2.05 -11.99
N ILE A 235 3.54 3.13 -11.23
CA ILE A 235 4.59 3.67 -10.34
C ILE A 235 4.95 2.64 -9.26
N LEU A 236 3.94 2.01 -8.63
CA LEU A 236 4.16 0.97 -7.63
C LEU A 236 4.89 -0.25 -8.20
N VAL A 237 4.52 -0.72 -9.40
CA VAL A 237 5.25 -1.81 -10.09
C VAL A 237 6.70 -1.41 -10.34
N ALA A 238 6.95 -0.18 -10.79
CA ALA A 238 8.32 0.30 -11.03
C ALA A 238 9.16 0.37 -9.74
N TRP A 239 8.56 0.80 -8.62
CA TRP A 239 9.20 0.78 -7.31
C TRP A 239 9.49 -0.64 -6.83
N ARG A 240 8.56 -1.59 -7.01
CA ARG A 240 8.78 -3.00 -6.66
C ARG A 240 9.84 -3.67 -7.53
N GLU A 241 9.92 -3.33 -8.81
CA GLU A 241 11.00 -3.80 -9.68
C GLU A 241 12.34 -3.20 -9.24
N THR A 242 12.39 -1.91 -8.89
CA THR A 242 13.60 -1.26 -8.36
C THR A 242 14.05 -1.90 -7.04
N ALA A 243 13.12 -2.23 -6.14
CA ALA A 243 13.38 -2.95 -4.91
C ALA A 243 14.00 -4.33 -5.19
N TRP A 244 13.47 -5.07 -6.16
CA TRP A 244 14.05 -6.35 -6.60
C TRP A 244 15.49 -6.17 -7.09
N ARG A 245 15.76 -5.19 -7.95
CA ARG A 245 17.12 -4.90 -8.44
C ARG A 245 18.08 -4.50 -7.33
N ASN A 246 17.61 -3.71 -6.36
CA ASN A 246 18.42 -3.37 -5.19
C ASN A 246 18.71 -4.58 -4.31
N ALA A 247 17.76 -5.51 -4.17
CA ALA A 247 18.01 -6.77 -3.48
C ALA A 247 19.05 -7.63 -4.22
N GLU A 248 19.00 -7.71 -5.55
CA GLU A 248 20.01 -8.40 -6.36
C GLU A 248 21.40 -7.79 -6.14
N ARG A 249 21.49 -6.46 -6.12
CA ARG A 249 22.74 -5.74 -5.81
C ARG A 249 23.24 -6.08 -4.41
N LEU A 250 22.36 -6.10 -3.41
CA LEU A 250 22.71 -6.40 -2.02
C LEU A 250 23.25 -7.83 -1.85
N VAL A 251 22.57 -8.83 -2.45
CA VAL A 251 22.96 -10.25 -2.37
C VAL A 251 24.25 -10.52 -3.13
N ASN A 252 24.47 -9.84 -4.25
CA ASN A 252 25.67 -10.00 -5.08
C ASN A 252 26.83 -9.06 -4.71
N ALA A 253 26.71 -8.28 -3.62
CA ALA A 253 27.76 -7.38 -3.19
C ALA A 253 29.03 -8.18 -2.83
N PRO A 254 30.20 -7.86 -3.43
CA PRO A 254 31.41 -8.68 -3.26
C PRO A 254 32.08 -8.52 -1.88
N THR A 255 31.79 -7.42 -1.18
CA THR A 255 32.32 -7.13 0.16
C THR A 255 31.26 -6.49 1.05
N ALA A 256 31.51 -6.49 2.35
CA ALA A 256 30.64 -5.82 3.32
C ALA A 256 30.55 -4.31 3.08
N GLU A 257 31.65 -3.69 2.65
CA GLU A 257 31.70 -2.25 2.33
C GLU A 257 30.86 -1.93 1.08
N ALA A 258 30.94 -2.76 0.05
CA ALA A 258 30.10 -2.63 -1.14
C ALA A 258 28.62 -2.80 -0.79
N ARG A 259 28.28 -3.78 0.06
CA ARG A 259 26.91 -3.98 0.56
C ARG A 259 26.42 -2.77 1.35
N ALA A 260 27.23 -2.24 2.25
CA ALA A 260 26.91 -1.06 3.05
C ALA A 260 26.73 0.19 2.17
N GLN A 261 27.51 0.32 1.09
CA GLN A 261 27.33 1.39 0.12
C GLN A 261 25.98 1.30 -0.60
N ILE A 262 25.57 0.12 -1.05
CA ILE A 262 24.27 -0.09 -1.67
C ILE A 262 23.14 0.22 -0.68
N GLN A 263 23.28 -0.18 0.59
CA GLN A 263 22.31 0.18 1.63
C GLN A 263 22.20 1.70 1.81
N ARG A 264 23.33 2.43 1.86
CA ARG A 264 23.31 3.90 1.93
C ARG A 264 22.63 4.55 0.73
N GLU A 265 22.82 3.99 -0.47
CA GLU A 265 22.15 4.47 -1.67
C GLU A 265 20.64 4.27 -1.61
N ILE A 266 20.18 3.10 -1.17
CA ILE A 266 18.75 2.81 -0.95
C ILE A 266 18.16 3.84 0.03
N GLU A 267 18.81 4.06 1.17
CA GLU A 267 18.37 5.03 2.18
C GLU A 267 18.32 6.46 1.60
N THR A 268 19.36 6.87 0.87
CA THR A 268 19.47 8.21 0.27
C THR A 268 18.41 8.43 -0.80
N THR A 269 18.21 7.47 -1.71
CA THR A 269 17.23 7.56 -2.79
C THR A 269 15.81 7.59 -2.23
N ALA A 270 15.48 6.74 -1.27
CA ALA A 270 14.16 6.75 -0.65
C ALA A 270 13.87 8.07 0.09
N ALA A 271 14.86 8.62 0.79
CA ALA A 271 14.74 9.92 1.46
C ALA A 271 14.59 11.10 0.47
N ALA A 272 15.31 11.05 -0.65
CA ALA A 272 15.19 12.04 -1.72
C ALA A 272 13.79 12.00 -2.35
N THR A 273 13.27 10.80 -2.67
CA THR A 273 11.89 10.63 -3.15
C THR A 273 10.87 11.13 -2.13
N ALA A 274 11.06 10.82 -0.85
CA ALA A 274 10.20 11.31 0.22
C ALA A 274 10.18 12.85 0.28
N THR A 275 11.34 13.51 0.12
CA THR A 275 11.43 14.97 0.10
C THR A 275 10.68 15.59 -1.08
N VAL A 276 10.78 14.97 -2.28
CA VAL A 276 10.05 15.40 -3.48
C VAL A 276 8.54 15.25 -3.28
N LEU A 277 8.08 14.08 -2.81
CA LEU A 277 6.67 13.82 -2.54
C LEU A 277 6.11 14.77 -1.49
N ARG A 278 6.81 14.98 -0.37
CA ARG A 278 6.39 15.95 0.66
C ARG A 278 6.21 17.35 0.07
N THR A 279 7.14 17.77 -0.80
CA THR A 279 7.07 19.09 -1.44
C THR A 279 5.89 19.19 -2.42
N ALA A 280 5.64 18.15 -3.21
CA ALA A 280 4.57 18.12 -4.18
C ALA A 280 3.16 18.11 -3.55
N TYR A 281 3.03 17.50 -2.36
CA TYR A 281 1.74 17.31 -1.66
C TYR A 281 1.53 18.24 -0.45
N ALA A 282 2.40 19.24 -0.26
CA ALA A 282 2.25 20.22 0.82
C ALA A 282 0.99 21.09 0.64
N VAL A 283 0.17 21.18 1.70
CA VAL A 283 -1.12 21.89 1.74
C VAL A 283 -0.90 23.42 1.77
N PRO A 284 -1.66 24.22 0.98
CA PRO A 284 -1.13 25.00 -0.14
C PRO A 284 -0.11 26.10 0.22
N ARG A 285 0.94 26.17 -0.59
CA ARG A 285 1.34 27.45 -1.20
C ARG A 285 1.23 27.50 -2.73
N LEU A 286 0.73 26.44 -3.40
CA LEU A 286 0.63 26.41 -4.87
C LEU A 286 -0.69 25.87 -5.46
N LEU A 287 -1.44 24.96 -4.81
CA LEU A 287 -2.66 24.34 -5.40
C LEU A 287 -3.79 24.22 -4.35
N PRO A 288 -5.05 24.55 -4.69
CA PRO A 288 -6.16 24.57 -3.74
C PRO A 288 -6.65 23.14 -3.50
N LEU A 289 -5.85 22.32 -2.82
CA LEU A 289 -6.27 21.00 -2.37
C LEU A 289 -7.28 21.18 -1.24
N GLY A 290 -8.52 20.87 -1.60
CA GLY A 290 -9.72 21.12 -0.82
C GLY A 290 -9.76 20.31 0.48
N GLN A 291 -10.39 20.95 1.47
CA GLN A 291 -10.72 20.47 2.83
C GLN A 291 -9.56 19.92 3.66
N ASN A 292 -9.27 20.61 4.77
CA ASN A 292 -8.42 20.08 5.83
C ASN A 292 -9.02 18.75 6.30
N ARG A 293 -8.27 17.63 6.20
CA ARG A 293 -8.63 16.30 6.71
C ARG A 293 -9.27 16.38 8.10
N ASP A 294 -8.72 17.24 8.96
CA ASP A 294 -9.24 17.45 10.33
C ASP A 294 -10.68 17.98 10.31
N THR A 295 -11.00 18.89 9.39
CA THR A 295 -12.37 19.40 9.18
C THR A 295 -13.29 18.32 8.66
N TYR A 296 -12.82 17.51 7.69
CA TYR A 296 -13.60 16.39 7.16
C TYR A 296 -13.93 15.37 8.27
N CYS A 297 -12.92 14.97 9.02
CA CYS A 297 -13.05 14.07 10.16
C CYS A 297 -13.95 14.62 11.25
N ALA A 298 -13.79 15.88 11.65
CA ALA A 298 -14.64 16.52 12.65
C ALA A 298 -16.12 16.55 12.22
N ALA A 299 -16.39 16.90 10.96
CA ALA A 299 -17.75 16.91 10.42
C ALA A 299 -18.36 15.50 10.35
N ARG A 300 -17.55 14.47 10.10
CA ARG A 300 -17.99 13.07 10.07
C ARG A 300 -18.29 12.54 11.47
N SER A 301 -17.42 12.80 12.46
CA SER A 301 -17.65 12.41 13.86
C SER A 301 -18.89 13.07 14.45
N ALA A 302 -19.26 14.27 13.98
CA ALA A 302 -20.52 14.92 14.40
C ALA A 302 -21.79 14.27 13.82
N ARG A 303 -21.66 13.39 12.81
CA ARG A 303 -22.78 12.71 12.13
C ARG A 303 -22.94 11.24 12.51
N SER A 304 -21.93 10.64 13.14
CA SER A 304 -21.91 9.26 13.63
C SER A 304 -22.37 9.16 15.08
#